data_AF-A0A9W7GBK9-F1
#
_entry.id   AF-A0A9W7GBK9-F1
#
_cell.length_a   1.000
_cell.length_b   1.000
_cell.length_c   1.000
_cell.angle_alpha   90.00
_cell.angle_beta   90.00
_cell.angle_gamma   90.00
#
_symmetry.space_group_name_H-M   'P 1'
#
loop_
_entity.id
_entity.type
_entity.pdbx_description
1 polymer ?
#
loop_
_entity_poly.entity_id
_entity_poly.type
_entity_poly.pdbx_seq_one_letter_code
_entity_poly.pdbx_strand_id
1 'polypeptide(L)'
;MGPESNWNLWPSLPVAPYSKRKTTMLDLGKGVYVFDQIIGIYYVQLPIRMTVLTLGDENGGDNKGLFVYAPIAPTKECLNLLKPLIEKHGPVKYIVLPSVAVEHKVNAGPFARCFPAADFYAVDKQYSFPVNLPPGYLGLPSWTRRLPISSGDMKVREGELPWGGGLEHEVITVFPGIKSAYQDAAFYHKGSKTLLVCDAVFGVTDTPPPIMVDVEEYRRALLFHARDNDNVGQLPEDTEENRRKGWKRIVLLFNFFFPGSATVDLGLAPLKNLQLDYSYGWGGWQPVSWKGTEDAAFDAFSAGGKATVLPIIEIILSRGDNGAEARRWVDKVTRWDFERVVPAHLDAELNIGKEEFRAAFDFLYEGKNKVRFCDEDARFLREAEEGFLNFSVYKSSLGVLRGKEGCAL
;
A
#
# COMPACT_ATOMS: atom_id res chain seq x y z
N MET A 1 0.84 -19.24 -14.17
CA MET A 1 0.84 -19.42 -12.70
C MET A 1 0.44 -20.85 -12.35
N GLY A 2 1.13 -21.49 -11.40
CA GLY A 2 0.87 -22.89 -11.00
C GLY A 2 -0.17 -23.05 -9.86
N PRO A 3 -0.57 -24.29 -9.53
CA PRO A 3 -1.59 -24.58 -8.51
C PRO A 3 -1.27 -24.07 -7.10
N GLU A 4 0.01 -23.86 -6.78
CA GLU A 4 0.43 -23.38 -5.45
C GLU A 4 0.06 -21.92 -5.18
N SER A 5 -0.30 -21.17 -6.23
CA SER A 5 -0.80 -19.79 -6.14
C SER A 5 -2.30 -19.70 -5.84
N ASN A 6 -3.01 -20.82 -5.70
CA ASN A 6 -4.45 -20.83 -5.47
C ASN A 6 -4.81 -20.18 -4.12
N TRP A 7 -5.82 -19.31 -4.14
CA TRP A 7 -6.34 -18.62 -2.97
C TRP A 7 -7.86 -18.71 -2.91
N ASN A 8 -8.40 -19.60 -2.08
CA ASN A 8 -9.83 -19.91 -2.07
C ASN A 8 -10.70 -18.86 -1.34
N LEU A 9 -10.10 -18.01 -0.50
CA LEU A 9 -10.83 -16.96 0.24
C LEU A 9 -10.96 -15.65 -0.54
N TRP A 10 -10.61 -15.65 -1.83
CA TRP A 10 -10.74 -14.49 -2.72
C TRP A 10 -12.15 -13.87 -2.78
N PRO A 11 -13.28 -14.59 -2.57
CA PRO A 11 -14.59 -13.94 -2.54
C PRO A 11 -14.77 -12.94 -1.39
N SER A 12 -13.93 -13.02 -0.34
CA SER A 12 -13.98 -12.09 0.80
C SER A 12 -13.58 -10.66 0.41
N LEU A 13 -12.71 -10.52 -0.59
CA LEU A 13 -12.38 -9.25 -1.24
C LEU A 13 -12.17 -9.55 -2.74
N PRO A 14 -13.24 -9.45 -3.57
CA PRO A 14 -13.25 -9.95 -4.94
C PRO A 14 -12.55 -9.00 -5.91
N VAL A 15 -11.26 -8.81 -5.70
CA VAL A 15 -10.36 -7.98 -6.50
C VAL A 15 -9.30 -8.85 -7.16
N ALA A 16 -8.68 -8.35 -8.23
CA ALA A 16 -7.57 -9.04 -8.88
C ALA A 16 -6.46 -9.35 -7.86
N PRO A 17 -5.77 -10.49 -8.00
CA PRO A 17 -5.89 -11.50 -9.06
C PRO A 17 -6.88 -12.64 -8.72
N TYR A 18 -7.90 -12.36 -7.91
CA TYR A 18 -8.95 -13.29 -7.52
C TYR A 18 -8.38 -14.58 -6.92
N SER A 19 -8.65 -15.72 -7.55
CA SER A 19 -8.32 -17.05 -7.06
C SER A 19 -6.84 -17.45 -7.25
N LYS A 20 -6.02 -16.65 -7.95
CA LYS A 20 -4.61 -16.99 -8.21
C LYS A 20 -3.67 -15.84 -7.84
N ARG A 21 -3.03 -15.95 -6.67
CA ARG A 21 -2.10 -14.97 -6.12
C ARG A 21 -0.67 -15.49 -6.19
N LYS A 22 0.05 -15.13 -7.26
CA LYS A 22 1.49 -15.39 -7.38
C LYS A 22 2.22 -14.59 -6.30
N THR A 23 3.16 -15.25 -5.62
CA THR A 23 4.05 -14.64 -4.65
C THR A 23 5.46 -14.59 -5.20
N THR A 24 6.12 -13.45 -5.09
CA THR A 24 7.56 -13.28 -5.32
C THR A 24 8.21 -12.88 -4.01
N MET A 25 9.48 -13.24 -3.80
CA MET A 25 10.24 -12.87 -2.62
C MET A 25 11.58 -12.28 -3.04
N LEU A 26 11.96 -11.16 -2.42
CA LEU A 26 13.23 -10.49 -2.61
C LEU A 26 13.92 -10.34 -1.24
N ASP A 27 15.19 -10.74 -1.19
CA ASP A 27 16.08 -10.50 -0.04
C ASP A 27 16.72 -9.11 -0.22
N LEU A 28 16.38 -8.18 0.67
CA LEU A 28 16.93 -6.82 0.68
C LEU A 28 18.23 -6.73 1.50
N GLY A 29 18.71 -7.86 2.02
CA GLY A 29 19.88 -7.95 2.89
C GLY A 29 19.57 -7.59 4.34
N LYS A 30 20.57 -7.81 5.23
CA LYS A 30 20.50 -7.52 6.67
C LYS A 30 19.26 -8.10 7.37
N GLY A 31 18.77 -9.26 6.89
CA GLY A 31 17.62 -9.94 7.48
C GLY A 31 16.26 -9.33 7.12
N VAL A 32 16.17 -8.56 6.03
CA VAL A 32 14.92 -7.97 5.52
C VAL A 32 14.50 -8.68 4.24
N TYR A 33 13.31 -9.27 4.24
CA TYR A 33 12.74 -9.97 3.10
C TYR A 33 11.39 -9.37 2.74
N VAL A 34 11.15 -9.10 1.47
CA VAL A 34 9.85 -8.61 0.99
C VAL A 34 9.17 -9.65 0.14
N PHE A 35 7.88 -9.84 0.36
CA PHE A 35 7.02 -10.78 -0.35
C PHE A 35 5.90 -10.00 -1.02
N ASP A 36 5.88 -10.03 -2.35
CA ASP A 36 4.88 -9.31 -3.14
C ASP A 36 3.85 -10.27 -3.71
N GLN A 37 2.59 -9.87 -3.61
CA GLN A 37 1.46 -10.34 -4.42
C GLN A 37 0.88 -9.14 -5.17
N ILE A 38 -0.08 -9.38 -6.07
CA ILE A 38 -0.83 -8.29 -6.71
C ILE A 38 -2.16 -8.05 -6.01
N ILE A 39 -2.60 -6.79 -6.02
CA ILE A 39 -3.97 -6.38 -5.81
C ILE A 39 -4.39 -5.41 -6.92
N GLY A 40 -5.66 -5.43 -7.35
CA GLY A 40 -6.14 -4.43 -8.29
C GLY A 40 -7.59 -4.54 -8.73
N ILE A 41 -8.10 -3.46 -9.31
CA ILE A 41 -9.42 -3.36 -9.94
C ILE A 41 -9.22 -2.68 -11.30
N TYR A 42 -10.03 -3.02 -12.31
CA TYR A 42 -9.92 -2.40 -13.63
C TYR A 42 -8.53 -2.50 -14.30
N TYR A 43 -7.78 -3.59 -14.04
CA TYR A 43 -6.38 -3.78 -14.44
C TYR A 43 -5.42 -2.72 -13.88
N VAL A 44 -5.89 -1.82 -13.01
CA VAL A 44 -5.02 -1.00 -12.15
C VAL A 44 -4.52 -1.93 -11.07
N GLN A 45 -3.40 -2.59 -11.35
CA GLN A 45 -2.80 -3.64 -10.55
C GLN A 45 -1.46 -3.17 -9.99
N LEU A 46 -1.24 -3.43 -8.70
CA LEU A 46 -0.05 -3.00 -7.97
C LEU A 46 0.42 -4.10 -7.02
N PRO A 47 1.71 -4.10 -6.64
CA PRO A 47 2.19 -4.92 -5.54
C PRO A 47 1.44 -4.60 -4.23
N ILE A 48 1.03 -5.65 -3.51
CA ILE A 48 0.69 -5.61 -2.09
C ILE A 48 1.72 -6.47 -1.37
N ARG A 49 2.37 -5.88 -0.36
CA ARG A 49 3.61 -6.40 0.21
C ARG A 49 3.46 -6.82 1.65
N MET A 50 4.06 -7.96 1.96
CA MET A 50 4.40 -8.40 3.31
C MET A 50 5.92 -8.27 3.48
N THR A 51 6.35 -7.79 4.65
CA THR A 51 7.78 -7.75 4.99
C THR A 51 8.06 -8.71 6.13
N VAL A 52 9.15 -9.47 6.01
CA VAL A 52 9.63 -10.39 7.03
C VAL A 52 10.99 -9.91 7.51
N LEU A 53 11.12 -9.73 8.81
CA LEU A 53 12.37 -9.37 9.48
C LEU A 53 12.90 -10.56 10.28
N THR A 54 14.21 -10.76 10.28
CA THR A 54 14.86 -11.67 11.22
C THR A 54 15.04 -11.00 12.58
N LEU A 55 14.72 -11.73 13.65
CA LEU A 55 14.89 -11.30 15.03
C LEU A 55 16.10 -11.96 15.67
N GLY A 56 16.69 -11.25 16.65
CA GLY A 56 17.85 -11.69 17.42
C GLY A 56 19.19 -11.29 16.80
N ASP A 57 20.18 -11.04 17.66
CA ASP A 57 21.55 -10.75 17.22
C ASP A 57 22.25 -12.02 16.70
N GLU A 58 23.39 -11.84 16.00
CA GLU A 58 24.24 -12.92 15.46
C GLU A 58 24.64 -13.97 16.53
N ASN A 59 24.60 -13.60 17.82
CA ASN A 59 24.96 -14.43 18.96
C ASN A 59 23.84 -15.35 19.49
N GLY A 60 22.67 -15.39 18.84
CA GLY A 60 21.74 -16.53 18.97
C GLY A 60 21.03 -16.72 20.32
N GLY A 61 20.66 -15.65 21.02
CA GLY A 61 19.82 -15.74 22.22
C GLY A 61 18.37 -16.17 21.94
N ASP A 62 17.57 -16.34 23.01
CA ASP A 62 16.16 -16.80 22.98
C ASP A 62 15.22 -15.96 22.09
N ASN A 63 15.67 -14.78 21.63
CA ASN A 63 14.89 -13.91 20.75
C ASN A 63 15.00 -14.24 19.24
N LYS A 64 15.77 -15.28 18.84
CA LYS A 64 15.85 -15.73 17.44
C LYS A 64 14.47 -16.11 16.85
N GLY A 65 14.14 -15.62 15.66
CA GLY A 65 12.87 -15.92 14.98
C GLY A 65 12.57 -14.95 13.83
N LEU A 66 11.31 -14.93 13.39
CA LEU A 66 10.82 -14.03 12.34
C LEU A 66 9.70 -13.11 12.85
N PHE A 67 9.73 -11.87 12.40
CA PHE A 67 8.65 -10.89 12.54
C PHE A 67 8.03 -10.63 11.17
N VAL A 68 6.70 -10.72 11.07
CA VAL A 68 5.94 -10.54 9.83
C VAL A 68 5.09 -9.28 9.93
N TYR A 69 5.27 -8.39 8.96
CA TYR A 69 4.58 -7.11 8.83
C TYR A 69 3.66 -7.12 7.60
N ALA A 70 2.43 -6.62 7.74
CA ALA A 70 1.45 -6.50 6.65
C ALA A 70 1.25 -7.82 5.86
N PRO A 71 0.82 -8.92 6.52
CA PRO A 71 0.72 -10.23 5.89
C PRO A 71 -0.16 -10.25 4.63
N ILE A 72 0.36 -10.89 3.57
CA ILE A 72 -0.33 -11.16 2.31
C ILE A 72 -1.09 -12.50 2.37
N ALA A 73 -1.78 -12.90 1.29
CA ALA A 73 -2.51 -14.16 1.28
C ALA A 73 -1.54 -15.35 1.46
N PRO A 74 -1.75 -16.23 2.46
CA PRO A 74 -0.88 -17.39 2.72
C PRO A 74 -1.15 -18.52 1.71
N THR A 75 -0.91 -18.26 0.43
CA THR A 75 -0.93 -19.31 -0.59
C THR A 75 0.16 -20.34 -0.29
N LYS A 76 0.02 -21.56 -0.85
CA LYS A 76 1.05 -22.59 -0.68
C LYS A 76 2.41 -22.09 -1.19
N GLU A 77 2.42 -21.32 -2.27
CA GLU A 77 3.63 -20.69 -2.80
C GLU A 77 4.24 -19.69 -1.81
N CYS A 78 3.44 -18.81 -1.19
CA CYS A 78 3.93 -17.89 -0.15
C CYS A 78 4.55 -18.65 1.03
N LEU A 79 3.89 -19.71 1.52
CA LEU A 79 4.37 -20.50 2.65
C LEU A 79 5.63 -21.30 2.29
N ASN A 80 5.73 -21.81 1.07
CA ASN A 80 6.93 -22.48 0.56
C ASN A 80 8.14 -21.53 0.49
N LEU A 81 7.93 -20.27 0.10
CA LEU A 81 8.99 -19.25 0.08
C LEU A 81 9.41 -18.83 1.51
N LEU A 82 8.50 -18.85 2.47
CA LEU A 82 8.78 -18.51 3.87
C LEU A 82 9.49 -19.65 4.62
N LYS A 83 9.25 -20.91 4.24
CA LYS A 83 9.77 -22.10 4.92
C LYS A 83 11.31 -22.10 5.08
N PRO A 84 12.14 -21.82 4.06
CA PRO A 84 13.59 -21.76 4.23
C PRO A 84 14.04 -20.67 5.21
N LEU A 85 13.31 -19.55 5.29
CA LEU A 85 13.60 -18.50 6.28
C LEU A 85 13.31 -19.00 7.70
N ILE A 86 12.22 -19.76 7.89
CA ILE A 86 11.88 -20.37 9.19
C ILE A 86 12.95 -21.37 9.61
N GLU A 87 13.40 -22.23 8.69
CA GLU A 87 14.45 -23.23 8.96
C GLU A 87 15.78 -22.56 9.35
N LYS A 88 16.14 -21.46 8.70
CA LYS A 88 17.39 -20.73 8.94
C LYS A 88 17.35 -19.86 10.20
N HIS A 89 16.28 -19.08 10.34
CA HIS A 89 16.19 -17.95 11.27
C HIS A 89 15.28 -18.22 12.47
N GLY A 90 14.59 -19.37 12.52
CA GLY A 90 13.69 -19.74 13.60
C GLY A 90 12.21 -19.46 13.27
N PRO A 91 11.29 -19.79 14.20
CA PRO A 91 9.85 -19.72 13.94
C PRO A 91 9.37 -18.28 13.70
N VAL A 92 8.21 -18.16 13.04
CA VAL A 92 7.44 -16.91 13.06
C VAL A 92 6.99 -16.65 14.50
N LYS A 93 7.50 -15.58 15.10
CA LYS A 93 7.18 -15.18 16.48
C LYS A 93 6.09 -14.14 16.53
N TYR A 94 6.13 -13.18 15.61
CA TYR A 94 5.25 -12.02 15.61
C TYR A 94 4.64 -11.81 14.24
N ILE A 95 3.36 -11.49 14.22
CA ILE A 95 2.62 -11.09 13.02
C ILE A 95 1.91 -9.79 13.37
N VAL A 96 2.05 -8.76 12.53
CA VAL A 96 1.43 -7.45 12.73
C VAL A 96 0.57 -7.09 11.53
N LEU A 97 -0.70 -6.78 11.79
CA LEU A 97 -1.58 -6.05 10.89
C LEU A 97 -1.47 -4.54 11.22
N PRO A 98 -0.73 -3.76 10.41
CA PRO A 98 -0.39 -2.38 10.74
C PRO A 98 -1.44 -1.36 10.29
N SER A 99 -2.41 -1.76 9.48
CA SER A 99 -3.39 -0.88 8.85
C SER A 99 -4.83 -1.34 9.13
N VAL A 100 -5.75 -0.39 9.09
CA VAL A 100 -7.20 -0.66 9.10
C VAL A 100 -7.77 -0.92 7.71
N ALA A 101 -6.97 -0.68 6.67
CA ALA A 101 -7.36 -0.85 5.27
C ALA A 101 -7.69 -2.32 4.96
N VAL A 102 -8.74 -2.52 4.18
CA VAL A 102 -9.38 -3.84 3.99
C VAL A 102 -8.48 -4.82 3.24
N GLU A 103 -7.68 -4.32 2.30
CA GLU A 103 -6.71 -5.01 1.49
C GLU A 103 -5.62 -5.71 2.31
N HIS A 104 -5.15 -5.08 3.39
CA HIS A 104 -4.19 -5.67 4.33
C HIS A 104 -4.90 -6.54 5.38
N LYS A 105 -6.11 -6.15 5.80
CA LYS A 105 -6.88 -6.85 6.84
C LYS A 105 -7.34 -8.24 6.41
N VAL A 106 -7.85 -8.38 5.18
CA VAL A 106 -8.51 -9.60 4.71
C VAL A 106 -7.60 -10.82 4.74
N ASN A 107 -6.29 -10.62 4.56
CA ASN A 107 -5.31 -11.69 4.53
C ASN A 107 -4.62 -11.95 5.88
N ALA A 108 -4.66 -10.98 6.80
CA ALA A 108 -3.95 -11.09 8.07
C ALA A 108 -4.49 -12.20 8.97
N GLY A 109 -5.81 -12.33 9.09
CA GLY A 109 -6.42 -13.40 9.88
C GLY A 109 -6.08 -14.81 9.34
N PRO A 110 -6.30 -15.08 8.03
CA PRO A 110 -5.89 -16.33 7.43
C PRO A 110 -4.39 -16.64 7.59
N PHE A 111 -3.51 -15.65 7.40
CA PHE A 111 -2.07 -15.84 7.57
C PHE A 111 -1.71 -16.21 9.02
N ALA A 112 -2.27 -15.50 10.00
CA ALA A 112 -2.04 -15.79 11.41
C ALA A 112 -2.46 -17.22 11.81
N ARG A 113 -3.52 -17.77 11.20
CA ARG A 113 -3.95 -19.17 11.44
C ARG A 113 -2.96 -20.22 10.94
N CYS A 114 -2.07 -19.88 10.00
CA CYS A 114 -0.98 -20.77 9.58
C CYS A 114 0.14 -20.87 10.64
N PHE A 115 0.20 -19.91 11.58
CA PHE A 115 1.22 -19.83 12.62
C PHE A 115 0.57 -19.58 14.00
N PRO A 116 -0.21 -20.53 14.54
CA PRO A 116 -0.99 -20.31 15.77
C PRO A 116 -0.13 -20.09 17.03
N ALA A 117 1.16 -20.42 16.98
CA ALA A 117 2.11 -20.15 18.06
C ALA A 117 2.69 -18.72 18.02
N ALA A 118 2.49 -17.97 16.93
CA ALA A 118 2.93 -16.60 16.82
C ALA A 118 1.97 -15.65 17.55
N ASP A 119 2.52 -14.66 18.24
CA ASP A 119 1.71 -13.56 18.76
C ASP A 119 1.25 -12.67 17.59
N PHE A 120 -0.07 -12.54 17.45
CA PHE A 120 -0.68 -11.75 16.39
C PHE A 120 -1.23 -10.42 16.93
N TYR A 121 -0.71 -9.30 16.45
CA TYR A 121 -1.12 -7.95 16.79
C TYR A 121 -1.85 -7.28 15.63
N ALA A 122 -2.88 -6.49 15.94
CA ALA A 122 -3.52 -5.60 15.00
C ALA A 122 -3.66 -4.20 15.61
N VAL A 123 -3.55 -3.16 14.77
CA VAL A 123 -3.91 -1.79 15.17
C VAL A 123 -5.33 -1.74 15.73
N ASP A 124 -5.59 -0.86 16.70
CA ASP A 124 -6.73 -0.99 17.60
C ASP A 124 -8.05 -0.37 17.11
N LYS A 125 -8.07 0.25 15.93
CA LYS A 125 -9.26 0.82 15.29
C LYS A 125 -9.81 -0.02 14.14
N GLN A 126 -9.61 -1.34 14.17
CA GLN A 126 -10.25 -2.23 13.20
C GLN A 126 -11.77 -2.08 13.22
N TYR A 127 -12.36 -1.94 12.03
CA TYR A 127 -13.80 -1.81 11.84
C TYR A 127 -14.27 -2.59 10.60
N SER A 128 -15.58 -2.73 10.47
CA SER A 128 -16.26 -3.19 9.24
C SER A 128 -17.29 -2.19 8.75
N PHE A 129 -17.62 -2.29 7.46
CA PHE A 129 -18.58 -1.45 6.76
C PHE A 129 -19.57 -2.35 5.99
N PRO A 130 -20.86 -1.97 5.81
CA PRO A 130 -21.51 -0.74 6.28
C PRO A 130 -21.87 -0.73 7.77
N VAL A 131 -21.86 -1.90 8.41
CA VAL A 131 -22.13 -2.06 9.84
C VAL A 131 -20.83 -2.41 10.54
N ASN A 132 -20.53 -1.70 11.63
CA ASN A 132 -19.38 -2.02 12.46
C ASN A 132 -19.70 -3.23 13.35
N LEU A 133 -19.19 -4.39 12.95
CA LEU A 133 -19.41 -5.67 13.62
C LEU A 133 -18.49 -5.79 14.85
N PRO A 134 -18.87 -6.62 15.84
CA PRO A 134 -17.98 -6.92 16.95
C PRO A 134 -16.65 -7.52 16.46
N PRO A 135 -15.51 -7.30 17.16
CA PRO A 135 -14.18 -7.71 16.70
C PRO A 135 -14.06 -9.19 16.26
N GLY A 136 -14.78 -10.11 16.92
CA GLY A 136 -14.77 -11.54 16.58
C GLY A 136 -15.35 -11.88 15.19
N TYR A 137 -16.06 -10.95 14.54
CA TYR A 137 -16.63 -11.12 13.20
C TYR A 137 -15.77 -10.50 12.10
N LEU A 138 -14.62 -9.88 12.44
CA LEU A 138 -13.75 -9.22 11.47
C LEU A 138 -12.80 -10.20 10.73
N GLY A 139 -12.98 -11.51 10.89
CA GLY A 139 -12.13 -12.55 10.31
C GLY A 139 -10.77 -12.73 10.99
N LEU A 140 -10.51 -11.96 12.05
CA LEU A 140 -9.31 -12.05 12.89
C LEU A 140 -9.44 -13.20 13.91
N PRO A 141 -8.36 -13.92 14.22
CA PRO A 141 -8.37 -14.96 15.25
C PRO A 141 -8.76 -14.45 16.63
N SER A 142 -9.33 -15.32 17.47
CA SER A 142 -9.74 -14.95 18.84
C SER A 142 -8.58 -14.54 19.76
N TRP A 143 -7.34 -14.94 19.43
CA TRP A 143 -6.12 -14.59 20.17
C TRP A 143 -5.46 -13.31 19.66
N THR A 144 -6.09 -12.55 18.76
CA THR A 144 -5.56 -11.26 18.30
C THR A 144 -5.39 -10.30 19.49
N ARG A 145 -4.17 -9.77 19.61
CA ARG A 145 -3.81 -8.74 20.59
C ARG A 145 -3.94 -7.35 19.96
N ARG A 146 -4.28 -6.35 20.76
CA ARG A 146 -4.24 -4.95 20.32
C ARG A 146 -2.80 -4.49 20.29
N LEU A 147 -2.40 -3.85 19.20
CA LEU A 147 -1.09 -3.21 19.09
C LEU A 147 -1.09 -1.93 19.98
N PRO A 148 -0.15 -1.78 20.92
CA PRO A 148 0.05 -0.53 21.65
C PRO A 148 0.34 0.63 20.70
N ILE A 149 0.01 1.87 21.06
CA ILE A 149 0.20 3.04 20.17
C ILE A 149 1.69 3.36 19.97
N SER A 150 2.52 3.12 20.96
CA SER A 150 3.94 3.50 20.95
C SER A 150 4.78 2.47 21.70
N SER A 151 6.02 2.30 21.25
CA SER A 151 7.06 1.61 22.03
C SER A 151 7.40 2.32 23.36
N GLY A 152 7.07 3.61 23.52
CA GLY A 152 7.32 4.39 24.74
C GLY A 152 6.20 4.30 25.79
N ASP A 153 4.96 4.02 25.38
CA ASP A 153 3.77 3.99 26.25
C ASP A 153 3.71 2.73 27.15
N MET A 154 4.72 1.86 27.06
CA MET A 154 4.78 0.56 27.74
C MET A 154 5.23 0.59 29.20
N LYS A 155 5.29 1.75 29.85
CA LYS A 155 5.55 1.80 31.30
C LYS A 155 4.29 1.53 32.14
N VAL A 156 3.48 0.53 31.81
CA VAL A 156 2.37 0.09 32.66
C VAL A 156 2.13 -1.43 32.55
N ARG A 157 2.66 -2.16 33.54
CA ARG A 157 2.34 -3.53 34.02
C ARG A 157 2.52 -4.72 33.04
N GLU A 158 3.46 -5.58 33.42
CA GLU A 158 3.63 -7.00 33.03
C GLU A 158 3.62 -7.29 31.52
N GLY A 159 4.75 -6.95 30.88
CA GLY A 159 5.07 -7.40 29.52
C GLY A 159 5.82 -6.32 28.75
N GLU A 160 7.15 -6.39 28.74
CA GLU A 160 7.96 -5.72 27.72
C GLU A 160 7.42 -6.09 26.33
N LEU A 161 7.56 -5.21 25.32
CA LEU A 161 7.13 -5.58 23.97
C LEU A 161 7.78 -6.91 23.58
N PRO A 162 7.04 -7.81 22.92
CA PRO A 162 7.54 -9.14 22.64
C PRO A 162 8.84 -9.12 21.83
N TRP A 163 8.97 -8.13 20.94
CA TRP A 163 10.11 -8.01 20.04
C TRP A 163 11.40 -7.46 20.69
N GLY A 164 11.39 -7.15 21.99
CA GLY A 164 12.60 -6.73 22.73
C GLY A 164 13.20 -5.42 22.22
N GLY A 165 14.50 -5.21 22.47
CA GLY A 165 15.19 -3.95 22.15
C GLY A 165 15.50 -3.70 20.66
N GLY A 166 15.30 -4.68 19.77
CA GLY A 166 15.70 -4.63 18.36
C GLY A 166 14.70 -3.94 17.41
N LEU A 167 13.47 -3.71 17.89
CA LEU A 167 12.39 -3.08 17.12
C LEU A 167 11.74 -1.97 17.96
N GLU A 168 11.43 -0.85 17.31
CA GLU A 168 10.60 0.22 17.87
C GLU A 168 9.41 0.47 16.96
N HIS A 169 8.31 0.99 17.51
CA HIS A 169 7.10 1.26 16.74
C HIS A 169 6.32 2.47 17.23
N GLU A 170 5.59 3.09 16.31
CA GLU A 170 4.68 4.21 16.55
C GLU A 170 3.50 4.10 15.59
N VAL A 171 2.28 4.21 16.14
CA VAL A 171 1.03 4.15 15.40
C VAL A 171 0.51 5.57 15.19
N ILE A 172 0.30 5.95 13.94
CA ILE A 172 -0.48 7.14 13.62
C ILE A 172 -1.96 6.79 13.70
N THR A 173 -2.78 7.64 14.32
CA THR A 173 -4.24 7.48 14.35
C THR A 173 -4.88 8.81 13.97
N VAL A 174 -5.64 8.81 12.88
CA VAL A 174 -6.38 9.99 12.42
C VAL A 174 -7.85 9.61 12.25
N PHE A 175 -8.74 10.52 12.63
CA PHE A 175 -10.18 10.37 12.44
C PHE A 175 -10.65 11.36 11.39
N PRO A 176 -10.59 11.02 10.08
CA PRO A 176 -10.91 11.95 9.02
C PRO A 176 -12.41 12.27 8.92
N GLY A 177 -13.27 11.55 9.63
CA GLY A 177 -14.72 11.68 9.55
C GLY A 177 -15.48 10.88 10.60
N ILE A 178 -16.82 10.96 10.55
CA ILE A 178 -17.71 10.28 11.50
C ILE A 178 -17.55 8.76 11.31
N LYS A 179 -17.21 8.05 12.39
CA LYS A 179 -17.00 6.59 12.40
C LYS A 179 -15.95 6.10 11.40
N SER A 180 -15.04 6.97 10.97
CA SER A 180 -13.89 6.63 10.13
C SER A 180 -12.60 6.80 10.93
N ALA A 181 -11.69 5.85 10.78
CA ALA A 181 -10.35 5.91 11.34
C ALA A 181 -9.35 5.50 10.26
N TYR A 182 -8.20 6.16 10.29
CA TYR A 182 -6.99 5.75 9.59
C TYR A 182 -5.95 5.40 10.65
N GLN A 183 -5.29 4.25 10.48
CA GLN A 183 -4.12 3.90 11.25
C GLN A 183 -3.07 3.28 10.34
N ASP A 184 -1.83 3.61 10.63
CA ASP A 184 -0.62 2.97 10.11
C ASP A 184 0.36 2.81 11.27
N ALA A 185 1.06 1.68 11.33
CA ALA A 185 2.03 1.38 12.37
C ALA A 185 3.44 1.37 11.75
N ALA A 186 4.21 2.42 12.00
CA ALA A 186 5.62 2.40 11.65
C ALA A 186 6.39 1.45 12.57
N PHE A 187 7.27 0.63 12.01
CA PHE A 187 8.20 -0.23 12.74
C PHE A 187 9.63 0.03 12.29
N TYR A 188 10.51 0.38 13.23
CA TYR A 188 11.93 0.57 12.97
C TYR A 188 12.74 -0.62 13.46
N HIS A 189 13.36 -1.33 12.50
CA HIS A 189 14.27 -2.42 12.77
C HIS A 189 15.71 -1.90 12.86
N LYS A 190 16.26 -1.90 14.09
CA LYS A 190 17.56 -1.27 14.39
C LYS A 190 18.72 -1.95 13.66
N GLY A 191 18.73 -3.27 13.63
CA GLY A 191 19.83 -4.06 13.05
C GLY A 191 20.02 -3.82 11.55
N SER A 192 18.92 -3.65 10.81
CA SER A 192 18.98 -3.35 9.37
C SER A 192 18.90 -1.87 9.04
N LYS A 193 18.62 -1.01 10.03
CA LYS A 193 18.25 0.41 9.86
C LYS A 193 17.08 0.61 8.89
N THR A 194 16.07 -0.27 8.97
CA THR A 194 14.90 -0.24 8.08
C THR A 194 13.66 0.22 8.82
N LEU A 195 12.97 1.21 8.26
CA LEU A 195 11.63 1.61 8.66
C LEU A 195 10.60 0.88 7.79
N LEU A 196 9.66 0.19 8.40
CA LEU A 196 8.47 -0.36 7.75
C LEU A 196 7.32 0.62 7.94
N VAL A 197 6.60 0.90 6.87
CA VAL A 197 5.33 1.66 6.88
C VAL A 197 4.34 0.95 5.96
N CYS A 198 3.04 1.08 6.22
CA CYS A 198 2.03 0.48 5.35
C CYS A 198 1.74 1.43 4.17
N ASP A 199 0.85 2.39 4.44
CA ASP A 199 0.23 3.30 3.48
C ASP A 199 0.53 4.77 3.82
N ALA A 200 1.56 5.03 4.65
CA ALA A 200 1.92 6.39 5.06
C ALA A 200 2.85 7.11 4.07
N VAL A 201 3.78 6.38 3.43
CA VAL A 201 4.78 6.93 2.50
C VAL A 201 4.99 5.98 1.35
N PHE A 202 5.23 6.53 0.16
CA PHE A 202 5.39 5.79 -1.06
C PHE A 202 6.50 6.39 -1.92
N GLY A 203 7.02 5.60 -2.85
CA GLY A 203 7.89 6.03 -3.92
C GLY A 203 7.63 5.16 -5.15
N VAL A 204 7.86 5.72 -6.33
CA VAL A 204 7.71 4.97 -7.58
C VAL A 204 8.57 5.55 -8.68
N THR A 205 9.19 4.65 -9.44
CA THR A 205 9.94 4.93 -10.66
C THR A 205 9.14 4.49 -11.89
N ASP A 206 9.61 4.86 -13.08
CA ASP A 206 9.02 4.43 -14.34
C ASP A 206 9.25 2.93 -14.64
N THR A 207 10.01 2.24 -13.79
CA THR A 207 10.31 0.82 -13.90
C THR A 207 9.18 0.00 -13.26
N PRO A 208 8.44 -0.81 -14.03
CA PRO A 208 7.38 -1.63 -13.48
C PRO A 208 7.94 -2.68 -12.49
N PRO A 209 7.21 -3.04 -11.42
CA PRO A 209 7.64 -4.05 -10.47
C PRO A 209 7.89 -5.41 -11.15
N PRO A 210 8.93 -6.18 -10.74
CA PRO A 210 9.27 -7.46 -11.37
C PRO A 210 8.09 -8.44 -11.44
N ILE A 211 7.25 -8.50 -10.39
CA ILE A 211 6.06 -9.36 -10.37
C ILE A 211 5.07 -9.03 -11.50
N MET A 212 5.00 -7.78 -11.96
CA MET A 212 4.16 -7.38 -13.09
C MET A 212 4.82 -7.64 -14.44
N VAL A 213 6.15 -7.76 -14.49
CA VAL A 213 6.90 -8.01 -15.73
C VAL A 213 7.05 -9.51 -15.97
N ASP A 214 7.39 -10.28 -14.95
CA ASP A 214 7.79 -11.69 -15.08
C ASP A 214 6.58 -12.64 -15.13
N VAL A 215 5.42 -12.20 -14.63
CA VAL A 215 4.19 -12.98 -14.61
C VAL A 215 3.31 -12.54 -15.77
N GLU A 216 3.20 -13.39 -16.79
CA GLU A 216 2.43 -13.12 -18.02
C GLU A 216 1.00 -12.57 -17.74
N GLU A 217 0.28 -13.16 -16.79
CA GLU A 217 -1.07 -12.74 -16.43
C GLU A 217 -1.14 -11.32 -15.85
N TYR A 218 -0.09 -10.87 -15.15
CA TYR A 218 0.00 -9.54 -14.56
C TYR A 218 0.58 -8.54 -15.56
N ARG A 219 1.48 -8.98 -16.44
CA ARG A 219 2.01 -8.18 -17.56
C ARG A 219 0.89 -7.70 -18.47
N ARG A 220 -0.15 -8.50 -18.64
CA ARG A 220 -1.36 -8.10 -19.36
C ARG A 220 -1.97 -6.79 -18.84
N ALA A 221 -1.89 -6.52 -17.53
CA ALA A 221 -2.38 -5.27 -16.95
C ALA A 221 -1.59 -4.06 -17.49
N LEU A 222 -0.26 -4.18 -17.61
CA LEU A 222 0.59 -3.16 -18.20
C LEU A 222 0.18 -2.89 -19.65
N LEU A 223 0.09 -3.96 -20.46
CA LEU A 223 -0.26 -3.82 -21.88
C LEU A 223 -1.69 -3.29 -22.09
N PHE A 224 -2.63 -3.66 -21.21
CA PHE A 224 -4.01 -3.16 -21.25
C PHE A 224 -4.07 -1.64 -21.08
N HIS A 225 -3.27 -1.10 -20.15
CA HIS A 225 -3.20 0.35 -19.89
C HIS A 225 -2.28 1.07 -20.88
N ALA A 226 -1.43 0.37 -21.62
CA ALA A 226 -0.57 0.94 -22.66
C ALA A 226 -1.31 1.22 -23.99
N ARG A 227 -2.54 0.73 -24.17
CA ARG A 227 -3.35 0.94 -25.39
C ARG A 227 -3.57 2.41 -25.69
N ASP A 228 -3.44 2.79 -26.95
CA ASP A 228 -3.81 4.12 -27.43
C ASP A 228 -5.31 4.21 -27.72
N ASN A 229 -5.83 5.44 -27.74
CA ASN A 229 -7.27 5.71 -27.82
C ASN A 229 -7.91 5.18 -29.12
N ASP A 230 -7.12 5.03 -30.18
CA ASP A 230 -7.52 4.53 -31.50
C ASP A 230 -7.33 3.01 -31.64
N ASN A 231 -6.63 2.36 -30.71
CA ASN A 231 -6.31 0.93 -30.76
C ASN A 231 -6.90 0.16 -29.56
N VAL A 232 -8.21 0.35 -29.33
CA VAL A 232 -8.93 -0.25 -28.20
C VAL A 232 -9.07 -1.78 -28.36
N GLY A 233 -9.16 -2.26 -29.60
CA GLY A 233 -9.49 -3.65 -29.94
C GLY A 233 -8.31 -4.62 -29.95
N GLN A 234 -7.08 -4.18 -29.66
CA GLN A 234 -5.89 -5.04 -29.59
C GLN A 234 -4.94 -4.59 -28.48
N LEU A 235 -4.20 -5.52 -27.89
CA LEU A 235 -3.10 -5.15 -27.00
C LEU A 235 -1.91 -4.69 -27.85
N PRO A 236 -1.14 -3.68 -27.39
CA PRO A 236 0.10 -3.31 -28.06
C PRO A 236 1.12 -4.44 -27.96
N GLU A 237 2.15 -4.39 -28.81
CA GLU A 237 3.26 -5.33 -28.75
C GLU A 237 3.93 -5.32 -27.36
N ASP A 238 4.33 -6.49 -26.89
CA ASP A 238 4.96 -6.66 -25.58
C ASP A 238 6.43 -6.19 -25.58
N THR A 239 6.62 -4.87 -25.59
CA THR A 239 7.93 -4.21 -25.52
C THR A 239 8.16 -3.59 -24.14
N GLU A 240 9.42 -3.35 -23.78
CA GLU A 240 9.77 -2.64 -22.54
C GLU A 240 9.12 -1.25 -22.48
N GLU A 241 9.12 -0.53 -23.60
CA GLU A 241 8.50 0.78 -23.74
C GLU A 241 6.99 0.74 -23.43
N ASN A 242 6.25 -0.22 -24.01
CA ASN A 242 4.82 -0.37 -23.76
C ASN A 242 4.54 -0.79 -22.31
N ARG A 243 5.38 -1.64 -21.71
CA ARG A 243 5.27 -1.98 -20.28
C ARG A 243 5.45 -0.75 -19.39
N ARG A 244 6.44 0.10 -19.66
CA ARG A 244 6.67 1.37 -18.94
C ARG A 244 5.50 2.34 -19.13
N LYS A 245 5.02 2.52 -20.37
CA LYS A 245 3.85 3.35 -20.68
C LYS A 245 2.61 2.90 -19.89
N GLY A 246 2.33 1.60 -19.89
CA GLY A 246 1.24 1.00 -19.12
C GLY A 246 1.41 1.21 -17.62
N TRP A 247 2.62 1.05 -17.09
CA TRP A 247 2.93 1.27 -15.68
C TRP A 247 2.69 2.71 -15.24
N LYS A 248 3.20 3.70 -15.98
CA LYS A 248 2.98 5.12 -15.71
C LYS A 248 1.49 5.44 -15.60
N ARG A 249 0.71 4.93 -16.54
CA ARG A 249 -0.74 5.09 -16.60
C ARG A 249 -1.47 4.40 -15.43
N ILE A 250 -1.06 3.19 -15.04
CA ILE A 250 -1.57 2.50 -13.83
C ILE A 250 -1.30 3.34 -12.58
N VAL A 251 -0.09 3.87 -12.42
CA VAL A 251 0.29 4.70 -11.26
C VAL A 251 -0.58 5.95 -11.18
N LEU A 252 -0.79 6.66 -12.29
CA LEU A 252 -1.66 7.84 -12.31
C LEU A 252 -3.11 7.49 -11.94
N LEU A 253 -3.65 6.39 -12.48
CA LEU A 253 -5.01 5.92 -12.15
C LEU A 253 -5.12 5.49 -10.68
N PHE A 254 -4.11 4.84 -10.13
CA PHE A 254 -4.09 4.44 -8.72
C PHE A 254 -4.12 5.65 -7.78
N ASN A 255 -3.33 6.68 -8.08
CA ASN A 255 -3.16 7.81 -7.18
C ASN A 255 -4.31 8.82 -7.27
N PHE A 256 -4.82 9.06 -8.48
CA PHE A 256 -5.76 10.15 -8.75
C PHE A 256 -7.17 9.67 -9.05
N PHE A 257 -7.36 8.38 -9.35
CA PHE A 257 -8.58 7.76 -9.89
C PHE A 257 -8.97 8.30 -11.28
N PHE A 258 -9.02 9.62 -11.43
CA PHE A 258 -9.36 10.38 -12.62
C PHE A 258 -8.27 11.45 -12.86
N PRO A 259 -7.06 11.07 -13.29
CA PRO A 259 -5.97 12.02 -13.53
C PRO A 259 -6.34 13.03 -14.64
N GLY A 260 -5.77 14.23 -14.57
CA GLY A 260 -5.99 15.31 -15.52
C GLY A 260 -5.51 14.97 -16.93
N SER A 261 -4.48 14.11 -17.04
CA SER A 261 -3.98 13.57 -18.31
C SER A 261 -4.90 12.55 -18.98
N ALA A 262 -6.01 12.18 -18.34
CA ALA A 262 -6.99 11.24 -18.88
C ALA A 262 -8.43 11.78 -18.80
N THR A 263 -9.31 11.12 -19.56
CA THR A 263 -10.76 11.17 -19.40
C THR A 263 -11.22 9.77 -19.05
N VAL A 264 -11.93 9.62 -17.95
CA VAL A 264 -12.41 8.31 -17.48
C VAL A 264 -13.93 8.23 -17.64
N ASP A 265 -14.41 7.19 -18.32
CA ASP A 265 -15.83 6.89 -18.52
C ASP A 265 -16.17 5.50 -17.96
N LEU A 266 -16.77 5.50 -16.76
CA LEU A 266 -17.31 4.30 -16.10
C LEU A 266 -18.80 4.08 -16.41
N GLY A 267 -19.36 4.81 -17.36
CA GLY A 267 -20.77 4.73 -17.73
C GLY A 267 -21.17 3.42 -18.42
N LEU A 268 -22.45 3.28 -18.71
CA LEU A 268 -23.01 2.09 -19.37
C LEU A 268 -22.87 2.12 -20.89
N ALA A 269 -22.58 3.28 -21.48
CA ALA A 269 -22.49 3.43 -22.94
C ALA A 269 -21.38 2.57 -23.56
N PRO A 270 -20.17 2.49 -22.97
CA PRO A 270 -19.13 1.58 -23.46
C PRO A 270 -19.49 0.10 -23.38
N LEU A 271 -20.37 -0.31 -22.45
CA LEU A 271 -20.84 -1.71 -22.35
C LEU A 271 -21.67 -2.16 -23.56
N LYS A 272 -22.17 -1.22 -24.39
CA LYS A 272 -22.88 -1.55 -25.63
C LYS A 272 -21.93 -1.94 -26.77
N ASN A 273 -20.65 -1.61 -26.65
CA ASN A 273 -19.62 -1.85 -27.67
C ASN A 273 -18.71 -3.01 -27.31
N LEU A 274 -19.13 -3.88 -26.37
CA LEU A 274 -18.32 -5.02 -25.95
C LEU A 274 -18.17 -6.05 -27.08
N GLN A 275 -16.93 -6.43 -27.33
CA GLN A 275 -16.53 -7.49 -28.24
C GLN A 275 -16.40 -8.77 -27.42
N LEU A 276 -17.38 -9.68 -27.55
CA LEU A 276 -17.45 -10.92 -26.76
C LEU A 276 -16.33 -11.93 -27.09
N ASP A 277 -15.72 -11.80 -28.28
CA ASP A 277 -14.56 -12.55 -28.72
C ASP A 277 -13.23 -11.93 -28.27
N TYR A 278 -13.26 -10.70 -27.74
CA TYR A 278 -12.07 -10.04 -27.22
C TYR A 278 -11.67 -10.65 -25.86
N SER A 279 -10.53 -11.31 -25.87
CA SER A 279 -10.03 -12.14 -24.77
C SER A 279 -9.44 -11.35 -23.60
N TYR A 280 -9.34 -10.03 -23.71
CA TYR A 280 -8.76 -9.15 -22.70
C TYR A 280 -9.80 -8.15 -22.19
N GLY A 281 -9.57 -7.46 -21.07
CA GLY A 281 -10.33 -6.25 -20.73
C GLY A 281 -11.86 -6.26 -20.91
N TRP A 282 -12.65 -6.87 -20.01
CA TRP A 282 -14.14 -6.84 -20.01
C TRP A 282 -14.84 -6.80 -21.39
N GLY A 283 -14.33 -7.48 -22.43
CA GLY A 283 -14.88 -7.43 -23.78
C GLY A 283 -14.45 -6.20 -24.61
N GLY A 284 -13.21 -5.75 -24.48
CA GLY A 284 -12.67 -4.62 -25.26
C GLY A 284 -12.95 -3.27 -24.62
N TRP A 285 -13.61 -3.26 -23.45
CA TRP A 285 -13.89 -2.02 -22.76
C TRP A 285 -12.60 -1.30 -22.36
N GLN A 286 -12.53 -0.02 -22.73
CA GLN A 286 -11.49 0.90 -22.30
C GLN A 286 -12.14 2.08 -21.59
N PRO A 287 -12.16 2.08 -20.24
CA PRO A 287 -12.78 3.15 -19.47
C PRO A 287 -11.95 4.43 -19.46
N VAL A 288 -10.79 4.48 -20.13
CA VAL A 288 -9.82 5.57 -20.00
C VAL A 288 -9.29 5.98 -21.38
N SER A 289 -9.45 7.26 -21.71
CA SER A 289 -8.84 7.89 -22.88
C SER A 289 -7.75 8.88 -22.46
N TRP A 290 -6.57 8.78 -23.05
CA TRP A 290 -5.38 9.58 -22.66
C TRP A 290 -5.20 10.81 -23.55
N LYS A 291 -4.70 11.91 -22.97
CA LYS A 291 -4.56 13.21 -23.65
C LYS A 291 -3.16 13.47 -24.21
N GLY A 292 -2.23 12.54 -24.04
CA GLY A 292 -0.83 12.68 -24.48
C GLY A 292 0.06 13.45 -23.49
N THR A 293 -0.43 13.73 -22.29
CA THR A 293 0.30 14.45 -21.22
C THR A 293 0.64 13.56 -20.02
N GLU A 294 0.41 12.25 -20.14
CA GLU A 294 0.66 11.29 -19.05
C GLU A 294 2.13 11.18 -18.62
N ASP A 295 3.10 11.40 -19.52
CA ASP A 295 4.51 11.38 -19.14
C ASP A 295 4.86 12.56 -18.23
N ALA A 296 4.43 13.77 -18.58
CA ALA A 296 4.63 14.96 -17.74
C ALA A 296 3.93 14.82 -16.38
N ALA A 297 2.70 14.29 -16.37
CA ALA A 297 1.96 14.01 -15.13
C ALA A 297 2.68 12.97 -14.25
N PHE A 298 3.17 11.88 -14.87
CA PHE A 298 3.93 10.85 -14.17
C PHE A 298 5.25 11.39 -13.62
N ASP A 299 5.99 12.18 -14.40
CA ASP A 299 7.27 12.75 -13.99
C ASP A 299 7.09 13.74 -12.83
N ALA A 300 6.02 14.54 -12.85
CA ALA A 300 5.67 15.42 -11.74
C ALA A 300 5.30 14.66 -10.46
N PHE A 301 4.55 13.55 -10.58
CA PHE A 301 4.20 12.70 -9.45
C PHE A 301 5.41 11.91 -8.92
N SER A 302 6.05 11.12 -9.77
CA SER A 302 7.16 10.23 -9.40
C SER A 302 8.36 11.01 -8.90
N ALA A 303 8.65 12.16 -9.52
CA ALA A 303 9.84 12.97 -9.27
C ALA A 303 11.10 12.12 -9.14
N GLY A 304 11.27 11.15 -10.05
CA GLY A 304 12.40 10.22 -10.05
C GLY A 304 12.44 9.24 -8.88
N GLY A 305 11.28 8.88 -8.31
CA GLY A 305 11.20 8.00 -7.14
C GLY A 305 11.28 8.71 -5.79
N LYS A 306 11.22 10.04 -5.76
CA LYS A 306 11.22 10.80 -4.50
C LYS A 306 10.03 10.37 -3.62
N ALA A 307 10.27 10.17 -2.33
CA ALA A 307 9.21 9.81 -1.39
C ALA A 307 8.06 10.85 -1.37
N THR A 308 6.83 10.38 -1.21
CA THR A 308 5.64 11.23 -1.10
C THR A 308 4.53 10.52 -0.32
N VAL A 309 3.62 11.30 0.24
CA VAL A 309 2.30 10.81 0.65
C VAL A 309 1.39 10.79 -0.57
N LEU A 310 0.49 9.80 -0.68
CA LEU A 310 -0.50 9.79 -1.75
C LEU A 310 -1.57 10.87 -1.51
N PRO A 311 -2.13 11.47 -2.58
CA PRO A 311 -3.15 12.52 -2.48
C PRO A 311 -4.27 12.22 -1.48
N ILE A 312 -4.86 11.02 -1.55
CA ILE A 312 -5.97 10.62 -0.67
C ILE A 312 -5.53 10.46 0.79
N ILE A 313 -4.28 10.03 1.02
CA ILE A 313 -3.71 9.89 2.36
C ILE A 313 -3.41 11.27 2.94
N GLU A 314 -2.85 12.20 2.16
CA GLU A 314 -2.64 13.59 2.60
C GLU A 314 -3.95 14.25 3.03
N ILE A 315 -5.00 14.07 2.23
CA ILE A 315 -6.36 14.49 2.57
C ILE A 315 -6.80 13.89 3.91
N ILE A 316 -6.61 12.59 4.13
CA ILE A 316 -6.95 11.92 5.40
C ILE A 316 -6.15 12.52 6.57
N LEU A 317 -4.82 12.62 6.42
CA LEU A 317 -3.91 13.07 7.47
C LEU A 317 -4.13 14.52 7.89
N SER A 318 -4.65 15.35 6.98
CA SER A 318 -4.93 16.77 7.26
C SER A 318 -6.26 16.98 8.00
N ARG A 319 -7.14 15.97 8.11
CA ARG A 319 -8.52 16.12 8.61
C ARG A 319 -8.68 15.78 10.09
N GLY A 320 -9.78 16.27 10.65
CA GLY A 320 -10.17 16.05 12.05
C GLY A 320 -9.42 17.00 12.98
N ASP A 321 -8.17 16.69 13.26
CA ASP A 321 -7.32 17.42 14.21
C ASP A 321 -6.36 18.41 13.54
N ASN A 322 -6.54 18.65 12.23
CA ASN A 322 -5.67 19.51 11.41
C ASN A 322 -4.21 19.01 11.33
N GLY A 323 -4.04 17.69 11.31
CA GLY A 323 -2.76 17.03 11.11
C GLY A 323 -1.82 17.09 12.32
N ALA A 324 -2.33 17.36 13.52
CA ALA A 324 -1.51 17.42 14.73
C ALA A 324 -0.96 16.04 15.12
N GLU A 325 -1.78 15.01 15.07
CA GLU A 325 -1.46 13.59 15.26
C GLU A 325 -0.44 13.14 14.22
N ALA A 326 -0.61 13.57 12.96
CA ALA A 326 0.32 13.27 11.87
C ALA A 326 1.69 13.94 12.09
N ARG A 327 1.73 15.24 12.43
CA ARG A 327 2.97 15.94 12.78
C ARG A 327 3.69 15.27 13.94
N ARG A 328 2.98 14.98 15.03
CA ARG A 328 3.56 14.30 16.19
C ARG A 328 4.14 12.94 15.80
N TRP A 329 3.43 12.16 14.99
CA TRP A 329 3.92 10.86 14.54
C TRP A 329 5.20 11.01 13.68
N VAL A 330 5.22 11.93 12.72
CA VAL A 330 6.41 12.22 11.91
C VAL A 330 7.58 12.65 12.80
N ASP A 331 7.35 13.56 13.75
CA ASP A 331 8.37 14.05 14.70
C ASP A 331 8.90 12.96 15.65
N LYS A 332 8.14 11.89 15.88
CA LYS A 332 8.60 10.73 16.64
C LYS A 332 9.39 9.75 15.75
N VAL A 333 8.82 9.37 14.61
CA VAL A 333 9.46 8.42 13.67
C VAL A 333 10.81 8.94 13.20
N THR A 334 10.93 10.24 12.93
CA THR A 334 12.18 10.89 12.49
C THR A 334 13.26 11.00 13.57
N ARG A 335 13.00 10.54 14.80
CA ARG A 335 14.03 10.37 15.84
C ARG A 335 14.83 9.09 15.67
N TRP A 336 14.31 8.13 14.92
CA TRP A 336 14.99 6.88 14.62
C TRP A 336 16.04 7.05 13.51
N ASP A 337 17.07 6.20 13.55
CA ASP A 337 18.20 6.23 12.62
C ASP A 337 18.01 5.21 11.50
N PHE A 338 16.95 5.35 10.71
CA PHE A 338 16.73 4.53 9.52
C PHE A 338 17.41 5.16 8.30
N GLU A 339 17.90 4.29 7.41
CA GLU A 339 18.55 4.64 6.14
C GLU A 339 17.76 4.07 4.94
N ARG A 340 16.64 3.40 5.24
CA ARG A 340 15.83 2.66 4.28
C ARG A 340 14.39 2.60 4.75
N VAL A 341 13.44 2.78 3.83
CA VAL A 341 12.00 2.64 4.08
C VAL A 341 11.42 1.54 3.19
N VAL A 342 10.57 0.68 3.75
CA VAL A 342 9.84 -0.37 3.02
C VAL A 342 8.34 -0.12 3.17
N PRO A 343 7.68 0.44 2.12
CA PRO A 343 6.23 0.59 2.08
C PRO A 343 5.51 -0.68 1.64
N ALA A 344 4.20 -0.76 1.91
CA ALA A 344 3.38 -1.93 1.55
C ALA A 344 2.93 -1.96 0.08
N HIS A 345 3.13 -0.87 -0.66
CA HIS A 345 2.78 -0.71 -2.07
C HIS A 345 3.90 0.00 -2.85
N LEU A 346 3.83 -0.08 -4.19
CA LEU A 346 4.80 0.52 -5.12
C LEU A 346 6.25 0.06 -4.85
N ASP A 347 7.23 0.93 -5.10
CA ASP A 347 8.64 0.56 -5.04
C ASP A 347 9.05 0.26 -3.60
N ALA A 348 9.77 -0.84 -3.43
CA ALA A 348 10.53 -1.11 -2.22
C ALA A 348 11.85 -1.81 -2.58
N GLU A 349 12.95 -1.47 -1.93
CA GLU A 349 13.08 -0.43 -0.90
C GLU A 349 13.13 1.01 -1.43
N LEU A 350 12.84 1.97 -0.55
CA LEU A 350 13.18 3.37 -0.74
C LEU A 350 14.47 3.68 0.03
N ASN A 351 15.53 4.06 -0.68
CA ASN A 351 16.82 4.44 -0.11
C ASN A 351 16.80 5.88 0.39
N ILE A 352 16.10 6.11 1.51
CA ILE A 352 15.88 7.43 2.10
C ILE A 352 16.11 7.42 3.61
N GLY A 353 16.60 8.53 4.14
CA GLY A 353 16.74 8.76 5.57
C GLY A 353 15.58 9.56 6.17
N LYS A 354 15.77 9.97 7.42
CA LYS A 354 14.76 10.74 8.19
C LYS A 354 14.40 12.09 7.55
N GLU A 355 15.32 12.76 6.88
CA GLU A 355 15.06 14.08 6.29
C GLU A 355 14.18 13.98 5.05
N GLU A 356 14.49 13.06 4.14
CA GLU A 356 13.65 12.82 2.96
C GLU A 356 12.29 12.22 3.35
N PHE A 357 12.24 11.36 4.37
CA PHE A 357 10.99 10.88 4.94
C PHE A 357 10.15 12.03 5.49
N ARG A 358 10.75 12.93 6.28
CA ARG A 358 10.07 14.11 6.82
C ARG A 358 9.54 15.01 5.71
N ALA A 359 10.33 15.22 4.67
CA ALA A 359 9.99 16.08 3.54
C ALA A 359 8.72 15.61 2.79
N ALA A 360 8.38 14.31 2.84
CA ALA A 360 7.12 13.81 2.29
C ALA A 360 5.89 14.40 3.02
N PHE A 361 6.05 14.94 4.23
CA PHE A 361 5.01 15.50 5.07
C PHE A 361 5.11 17.02 5.28
N ASP A 362 5.91 17.73 4.48
CA ASP A 362 6.12 19.19 4.63
C ASP A 362 4.81 20.00 4.62
N PHE A 363 3.79 19.52 3.90
CA PHE A 363 2.44 20.10 3.86
C PHE A 363 1.84 20.32 5.26
N LEU A 364 2.13 19.43 6.21
CA LEU A 364 1.68 19.52 7.60
C LEU A 364 2.31 20.70 8.36
N TYR A 365 3.56 21.03 8.05
CA TYR A 365 4.35 22.07 8.72
C TYR A 365 4.20 23.42 8.02
N GLU A 366 4.00 23.42 6.70
CA GLU A 366 3.60 24.61 5.94
C GLU A 366 2.16 25.04 6.25
N GLY A 367 1.35 24.14 6.82
CA GLY A 367 -0.06 24.39 7.13
C GLY A 367 -0.92 24.53 5.87
N LYS A 368 -0.54 23.85 4.78
CA LYS A 368 -1.21 23.90 3.48
C LYS A 368 -1.17 22.54 2.81
N ASN A 369 -2.31 22.03 2.34
CA ASN A 369 -2.41 20.78 1.57
C ASN A 369 -1.86 20.99 0.15
N LYS A 370 -0.54 21.13 0.05
CA LYS A 370 0.22 21.37 -1.17
C LYS A 370 0.96 20.12 -1.58
N VAL A 371 0.85 19.83 -2.87
CA VAL A 371 1.42 18.64 -3.47
C VAL A 371 2.26 18.99 -4.69
N ARG A 372 3.27 18.17 -4.95
CA ARG A 372 4.22 18.42 -6.05
C ARG A 372 3.68 18.07 -7.43
N PHE A 373 2.63 17.25 -7.49
CA PHE A 373 1.98 16.82 -8.73
C PHE A 373 1.01 17.89 -9.25
N CYS A 374 0.45 17.65 -10.42
CA CYS A 374 -0.30 18.64 -11.18
C CYS A 374 -1.67 18.91 -10.57
N ASP A 375 -2.12 20.16 -10.60
CA ASP A 375 -3.40 20.54 -9.98
C ASP A 375 -4.59 19.86 -10.69
N GLU A 376 -4.48 19.64 -11.99
CA GLU A 376 -5.50 18.96 -12.79
C GLU A 376 -5.66 17.47 -12.39
N ASP A 377 -4.58 16.82 -11.95
CA ASP A 377 -4.61 15.45 -11.44
C ASP A 377 -5.27 15.36 -10.06
N ALA A 378 -5.05 16.38 -9.22
CA ALA A 378 -5.65 16.49 -7.89
C ALA A 378 -7.15 16.84 -7.93
N ARG A 379 -7.64 17.35 -9.07
CA ARG A 379 -8.96 17.99 -9.18
C ARG A 379 -10.10 17.07 -8.76
N PHE A 380 -10.13 15.83 -9.23
CA PHE A 380 -11.21 14.90 -8.91
C PHE A 380 -11.31 14.64 -7.39
N LEU A 381 -10.16 14.41 -6.75
CA LEU A 381 -10.11 14.18 -5.31
C LEU A 381 -10.57 15.42 -4.54
N ARG A 382 -10.12 16.60 -4.95
CA ARG A 382 -10.57 17.89 -4.38
C ARG A 382 -12.07 18.10 -4.52
N GLU A 383 -12.64 17.86 -5.71
CA GLU A 383 -14.08 17.98 -5.95
C GLU A 383 -14.86 16.97 -5.10
N ALA A 384 -14.32 15.77 -4.87
CA ALA A 384 -14.90 14.80 -3.95
C ALA A 384 -14.88 15.28 -2.49
N GLU A 385 -13.91 16.12 -2.09
CA GLU A 385 -13.91 16.79 -0.78
C GLU A 385 -15.03 17.81 -0.65
N GLU A 386 -15.31 18.55 -1.72
CA GLU A 386 -16.31 19.63 -1.74
C GLU A 386 -17.74 19.11 -1.97
N GLY A 387 -17.88 17.93 -2.61
CA GLY A 387 -19.14 17.33 -3.04
C GLY A 387 -19.85 16.43 -2.01
N PHE A 388 -20.56 15.41 -2.50
CA PHE A 388 -21.51 14.61 -1.71
C PHE A 388 -20.89 13.78 -0.57
N LEU A 389 -19.57 13.55 -0.57
CA LEU A 389 -18.86 12.86 0.51
C LEU A 389 -18.53 13.78 1.71
N ASN A 390 -18.65 15.10 1.54
CA ASN A 390 -18.30 16.12 2.54
C ASN A 390 -19.06 15.94 3.86
N PHE A 391 -20.32 15.47 3.82
CA PHE A 391 -21.15 15.32 5.02
C PHE A 391 -20.62 14.30 6.05
N SER A 392 -19.71 13.41 5.63
CA SER A 392 -19.16 12.35 6.48
C SER A 392 -17.71 12.61 6.91
N VAL A 393 -17.05 13.63 6.37
CA VAL A 393 -15.63 13.95 6.62
C VAL A 393 -15.48 15.31 7.29
N TYR A 394 -14.51 15.44 8.19
CA TYR A 394 -14.22 16.72 8.84
C TYR A 394 -13.45 17.65 7.90
N LYS A 395 -13.65 18.95 8.03
CA LYS A 395 -12.87 19.96 7.31
C LYS A 395 -11.45 20.04 7.85
N SER A 396 -10.51 20.40 6.98
CA SER A 396 -9.14 20.73 7.36
C SER A 396 -8.90 22.24 7.29
N SER A 397 -8.18 22.79 8.27
CA SER A 397 -7.67 24.16 8.21
C SER A 397 -6.48 24.33 7.26
N LEU A 398 -5.89 23.24 6.76
CA LEU A 398 -4.81 23.26 5.76
C LEU A 398 -5.33 23.59 4.35
N GLY A 399 -6.65 23.77 4.20
CA GLY A 399 -7.31 24.01 2.91
C GLY A 399 -7.51 22.72 2.12
N VAL A 400 -7.98 22.86 0.88
CA VAL A 400 -8.14 21.74 -0.05
C VAL A 400 -6.82 21.41 -0.74
N LEU A 401 -6.72 20.20 -1.31
CA LEU A 401 -5.54 19.75 -2.04
C LEU A 401 -5.22 20.65 -3.26
N ARG A 402 -3.98 21.14 -3.35
CA ARG A 402 -3.50 22.02 -4.43
C ARG A 402 -2.18 21.55 -5.02
N GLY A 403 -2.19 21.28 -6.33
CA GLY A 403 -1.00 20.90 -7.09
C GLY A 403 -0.29 22.09 -7.74
N LYS A 404 0.68 21.78 -8.60
CA LYS A 404 1.33 22.76 -9.48
C LYS A 404 0.42 23.12 -10.64
N GLU A 405 0.30 24.41 -10.94
CA GLU A 405 -0.42 24.90 -12.13
C GLU A 405 0.42 24.71 -13.40
N GLY A 406 -0.24 24.47 -14.54
CA GLY A 406 0.39 24.52 -15.85
C GLY A 406 1.26 23.31 -16.21
N CYS A 407 1.06 22.16 -15.57
CA CYS A 407 1.77 20.93 -15.93
C CYS A 407 1.42 20.38 -17.33
N ALA A 408 0.22 20.68 -17.82
CA ALA A 408 -0.33 20.10 -19.04
C ALA A 408 -0.09 20.97 -20.29
N LEU A 409 0.91 21.86 -20.25
CA LEU A 409 1.29 22.76 -21.35
C LEU A 409 2.40 22.18 -22.22
#